data_AF-A0A3B8ZGJ5-F1
#
_entry.id   AF-A0A3B8ZGJ5-F1
#
_cell.length_a   1.000
_cell.length_b   1.000
_cell.length_c   1.000
_cell.angle_alpha   90.00
_cell.angle_beta   90.00
_cell.angle_gamma   90.00
#
_symmetry.space_group_name_H-M   'P 1'
#
loop_
_entity.id
_entity.type
_entity.pdbx_description
1 polymer ?
#
loop_
_entity_poly.entity_id
_entity_poly.type
_entity_poly.pdbx_seq_one_letter_code
_entity_poly.pdbx_strand_id
1 'polypeptide(L)'
;VRLEFQLPPGGNNGLAIRYSGKGDPAYQGMCELQVLDNDAAQYKQLDPRQYHGSAYGMSAAHRGYLRPQGQWNYQHVSVRGTTIQVELNGTVILDTDISKVTEFMAGKPHPGVGNASGSFGFAGHGDPVKFRNIAIKAD
;
A
#
# COMPACT_ATOMS: atom_id res chain seq x y z
N VAL A 1 -8.76 7.88 -1.02
CA VAL A 1 -9.06 7.03 -2.19
C VAL A 1 -9.90 5.85 -1.73
N ARG A 2 -10.96 5.51 -2.45
CA ARG A 2 -11.75 4.29 -2.23
C ARG A 2 -11.62 3.41 -3.46
N LEU A 3 -11.47 2.11 -3.26
CA LEU A 3 -11.38 1.14 -4.34
C LEU A 3 -11.79 -0.24 -3.86
N GLU A 4 -12.10 -1.10 -4.82
CA GLU A 4 -12.13 -2.54 -4.60
C GLU A 4 -11.04 -3.21 -5.41
N PHE A 5 -10.44 -4.26 -4.85
CA PHE A 5 -9.43 -5.06 -5.52
C PHE A 5 -9.69 -6.56 -5.34
N GLN A 6 -9.22 -7.35 -6.31
CA GLN A 6 -9.27 -8.81 -6.28
C GLN A 6 -7.89 -9.35 -6.61
N LEU A 7 -7.32 -10.12 -5.68
CA LEU A 7 -6.02 -10.76 -5.82
C LEU A 7 -6.16 -12.12 -6.54
N PRO A 8 -5.29 -12.44 -7.51
CA PRO A 8 -5.04 -13.82 -7.90
C PRO A 8 -4.18 -14.51 -6.82
N PRO A 9 -4.09 -15.86 -6.81
CA PRO A 9 -3.09 -16.58 -6.03
C PRO A 9 -1.69 -16.04 -6.29
N GLY A 10 -0.98 -15.64 -5.24
CA GLY A 10 0.35 -15.07 -5.32
C GLY A 10 0.46 -13.64 -5.85
N GLY A 11 -0.66 -12.93 -6.02
CA GLY A 11 -0.65 -11.60 -6.62
C GLY A 11 0.13 -10.56 -5.83
N ASN A 12 0.90 -9.74 -6.55
CA ASN A 12 1.66 -8.61 -6.04
C ASN A 12 1.41 -7.34 -6.88
N ASN A 13 1.14 -6.23 -6.20
CA ASN A 13 0.91 -4.91 -6.76
C ASN A 13 1.08 -3.88 -5.63
N GLY A 14 0.85 -2.60 -5.90
CA GLY A 14 0.85 -1.57 -4.87
C GLY A 14 0.04 -0.35 -5.26
N LEU A 15 -0.23 0.51 -4.28
CA LEU A 15 -0.81 1.82 -4.50
C LEU A 15 0.28 2.87 -4.33
N ALA A 16 0.65 3.53 -5.42
CA ALA A 16 1.57 4.65 -5.39
C ALA A 16 0.87 5.90 -4.85
N ILE A 17 1.39 6.47 -3.77
CA ILE A 17 0.83 7.66 -3.13
C ILE A 17 1.74 8.85 -3.37
N ARG A 18 1.20 9.95 -3.93
CA ARG A 18 1.93 11.19 -4.24
C ARG A 18 3.20 10.91 -5.06
N TYR A 19 3.03 10.15 -6.12
CA TYR A 19 4.10 9.78 -7.05
C TYR A 19 4.29 10.87 -8.11
N SER A 20 5.54 11.23 -8.38
CA SER A 20 5.89 12.28 -9.35
C SER A 20 5.71 11.86 -10.82
N GLY A 21 5.49 10.57 -11.08
CA GLY A 21 5.47 10.01 -12.43
C GLY A 21 6.85 9.66 -12.98
N LYS A 22 7.94 9.85 -12.20
CA LYS A 22 9.31 9.53 -12.60
C LYS A 22 9.97 8.56 -11.63
N GLY A 23 10.63 7.54 -12.18
CA GLY A 23 11.40 6.55 -11.41
C GLY A 23 10.56 5.40 -10.90
N ASP A 24 10.97 4.82 -9.78
CA ASP A 24 10.27 3.70 -9.15
C ASP A 24 9.17 4.23 -8.22
N PRO A 25 7.88 3.92 -8.44
CA PRO A 25 6.79 4.41 -7.60
C PRO A 25 6.91 3.99 -6.13
N ALA A 26 7.54 2.85 -5.83
CA ALA A 26 7.73 2.35 -4.47
C ALA A 26 8.59 3.30 -3.64
N TYR A 27 9.59 3.93 -4.27
CA TYR A 27 10.58 4.78 -3.59
C TYR A 27 10.39 6.28 -3.89
N GLN A 28 9.94 6.62 -5.10
CA GLN A 28 9.82 8.01 -5.56
C GLN A 28 8.43 8.61 -5.28
N GLY A 29 7.46 7.79 -4.87
CA GLY A 29 6.23 8.27 -4.23
C GLY A 29 6.46 8.64 -2.77
N MET A 30 5.48 9.31 -2.15
CA MET A 30 5.47 9.49 -0.70
C MET A 30 5.59 8.15 0.03
N CYS A 31 4.86 7.17 -0.47
CA CYS A 31 4.98 5.77 -0.11
C CYS A 31 4.30 4.91 -1.20
N GLU A 32 4.59 3.62 -1.16
CA GLU A 32 3.71 2.60 -1.70
C GLU A 32 2.92 1.95 -0.56
N LEU A 33 1.62 1.76 -0.78
CA LEU A 33 0.80 0.89 0.06
C LEU A 33 0.67 -0.47 -0.60
N GLN A 34 1.16 -1.49 0.09
CA GLN A 34 1.30 -2.83 -0.48
C GLN A 34 -0.05 -3.46 -0.85
N VAL A 35 -0.12 -4.12 -2.01
CA VAL A 35 -1.25 -4.97 -2.42
C VAL A 35 -0.73 -6.38 -2.70
N LEU A 36 -0.78 -7.25 -1.69
CA LEU A 36 -0.12 -8.56 -1.74
C LEU A 36 -1.04 -9.69 -1.27
N ASP A 37 -0.93 -10.86 -1.89
CA ASP A 37 -1.42 -12.12 -1.35
C ASP A 37 -0.51 -12.62 -0.22
N ASN A 38 -0.80 -12.19 1.01
CA ASN A 38 0.05 -12.49 2.18
C ASN A 38 0.29 -13.98 2.43
N ASP A 39 -0.62 -14.86 2.01
CA ASP A 39 -0.61 -16.28 2.35
C ASP A 39 0.11 -17.14 1.29
N ALA A 40 0.55 -16.53 0.19
CA ALA A 40 1.24 -17.25 -0.87
C ALA A 40 2.59 -17.79 -0.39
N ALA A 41 2.95 -19.00 -0.85
CA ALA A 41 4.13 -19.72 -0.38
C ALA A 41 5.44 -18.91 -0.53
N GLN A 42 5.57 -18.14 -1.62
CA GLN A 42 6.72 -17.29 -1.88
C GLN A 42 6.84 -16.08 -0.92
N TYR A 43 5.78 -15.73 -0.20
CA TYR A 43 5.72 -14.60 0.73
C TYR A 43 5.65 -15.02 2.19
N LYS A 44 5.90 -16.31 2.50
CA LYS A 44 5.84 -16.85 3.87
C LYS A 44 6.72 -16.13 4.89
N GLN A 45 7.84 -15.55 4.46
CA GLN A 45 8.86 -14.97 5.34
C GLN A 45 9.36 -13.64 4.78
N LEU A 46 8.45 -12.66 4.70
CA LEU A 46 8.81 -11.27 4.44
C LEU A 46 8.94 -10.46 5.74
N ASP A 47 9.61 -9.33 5.65
CA ASP A 47 9.57 -8.30 6.69
C ASP A 47 8.10 -7.84 6.90
N PRO A 48 7.65 -7.60 8.13
CA PRO A 48 6.29 -7.16 8.41
C PRO A 48 5.83 -5.95 7.57
N ARG A 49 6.74 -5.04 7.21
CA ARG A 49 6.46 -3.83 6.42
C ARG A 49 6.26 -4.11 4.93
N GLN A 50 6.39 -5.35 4.49
CA GLN A 50 6.20 -5.77 3.10
C GLN A 50 4.85 -6.44 2.84
N TYR A 51 4.02 -6.69 3.86
CA TYR A 51 2.71 -7.32 3.69
C TYR A 51 1.61 -6.31 3.34
N HIS A 52 0.50 -6.81 2.80
CA HIS A 52 -0.65 -6.03 2.35
C HIS A 52 -1.07 -4.92 3.33
N GLY A 53 -1.36 -3.75 2.78
CA GLY A 53 -1.80 -2.57 3.52
C GLY A 53 -0.68 -1.78 4.20
N SER A 54 0.53 -2.34 4.31
CA SER A 54 1.68 -1.67 4.90
C SER A 54 2.15 -0.50 4.03
N ALA A 55 2.67 0.54 4.67
CA ALA A 55 3.53 1.51 3.98
C ALA A 55 4.88 0.84 3.73
N TYR A 56 5.13 0.45 2.48
CA TYR A 56 6.19 -0.48 2.11
C TYR A 56 7.55 -0.05 2.67
N GLY A 57 8.19 -0.94 3.42
CA GLY A 57 9.51 -0.71 4.03
C GLY A 57 9.56 0.33 5.16
N MET A 58 8.41 0.92 5.55
CA MET A 58 8.31 1.98 6.56
C MET A 58 7.46 1.59 7.77
N SER A 59 6.21 1.15 7.58
CA SER A 59 5.28 0.86 8.67
C SER A 59 4.40 -0.32 8.33
N ALA A 60 4.39 -1.31 9.23
CA ALA A 60 3.64 -2.55 9.05
C ALA A 60 2.15 -2.34 9.35
N ALA A 61 1.29 -2.94 8.52
CA ALA A 61 -0.14 -3.02 8.78
C ALA A 61 -0.52 -4.29 9.55
N HIS A 62 -1.66 -4.26 10.23
CA HIS A 62 -2.28 -5.45 10.79
C HIS A 62 -2.72 -6.41 9.67
N ARG A 63 -2.48 -7.71 9.88
CA ARG A 63 -2.81 -8.78 8.92
C ARG A 63 -4.07 -9.55 9.33
N GLY A 64 -4.59 -10.38 8.42
CA GLY A 64 -5.73 -11.27 8.69
C GLY A 64 -7.09 -10.74 8.23
N TYR A 65 -7.12 -9.58 7.55
CA TYR A 65 -8.35 -8.92 7.11
C TYR A 65 -8.61 -9.03 5.61
N LEU A 66 -7.71 -9.70 4.86
CA LEU A 66 -7.93 -10.02 3.45
C LEU A 66 -8.98 -11.12 3.32
N ARG A 67 -9.84 -10.97 2.32
CA ARG A 67 -10.68 -12.08 1.85
C ARG A 67 -9.84 -13.05 1.01
N PRO A 68 -10.26 -14.32 0.89
CA PRO A 68 -9.61 -15.31 0.04
C PRO A 68 -9.42 -14.82 -1.41
N GLN A 69 -8.41 -15.38 -2.08
CA GLN A 69 -8.08 -15.04 -3.46
C GLN A 69 -9.28 -15.27 -4.38
N GLY A 70 -9.43 -14.42 -5.40
CA GLY A 70 -10.62 -14.41 -6.26
C GLY A 70 -11.85 -13.73 -5.65
N GLN A 71 -11.81 -13.24 -4.41
CA GLN A 71 -12.88 -12.40 -3.83
C GLN A 71 -12.52 -10.91 -3.87
N TRP A 72 -13.54 -10.07 -3.95
CA TRP A 72 -13.37 -8.62 -3.91
C TRP A 72 -13.20 -8.14 -2.47
N ASN A 73 -12.10 -7.42 -2.23
CA ASN A 73 -11.81 -6.67 -1.02
C ASN A 73 -12.17 -5.20 -1.24
N TYR A 74 -12.73 -4.56 -0.22
CA TYR A 74 -12.90 -3.11 -0.19
C TYR A 74 -11.76 -2.46 0.59
N GLN A 75 -11.18 -1.39 0.04
CA GLN A 75 -10.14 -0.61 0.72
C GLN A 75 -10.42 0.89 0.63
N HIS A 76 -10.24 1.55 1.76
CA HIS A 76 -10.30 3.00 1.89
C HIS A 76 -8.97 3.50 2.44
N VAL A 77 -8.30 4.36 1.68
CA VAL A 77 -7.06 5.02 2.09
C VAL A 77 -7.31 6.50 2.29
N SER A 78 -6.96 7.02 3.47
CA SER A 78 -6.92 8.46 3.75
C SER A 78 -5.47 8.92 3.91
N VAL A 79 -5.13 10.03 3.28
CA VAL A 79 -3.79 10.64 3.39
C VAL A 79 -3.98 12.11 3.75
N ARG A 80 -3.58 12.51 4.95
CA ARG A 80 -3.69 13.88 5.47
C ARG A 80 -2.32 14.33 5.96
N GLY A 81 -1.71 15.31 5.29
CA GLY A 81 -0.29 15.63 5.55
C GLY A 81 0.58 14.40 5.29
N THR A 82 1.29 13.92 6.31
CA THR A 82 2.10 12.69 6.33
C THR A 82 1.39 11.52 7.03
N THR A 83 0.18 11.73 7.57
CA THR A 83 -0.61 10.67 8.19
C THR A 83 -1.33 9.85 7.12
N ILE A 84 -1.15 8.54 7.19
CA ILE A 84 -1.79 7.55 6.33
C ILE A 84 -2.67 6.66 7.19
N GLN A 85 -3.91 6.50 6.75
CA GLN A 85 -4.82 5.51 7.29
C GLN A 85 -5.27 4.56 6.17
N VAL A 86 -5.19 3.26 6.42
CA VAL A 86 -5.70 2.20 5.54
C VAL A 86 -6.76 1.41 6.28
N GLU A 87 -7.97 1.42 5.75
CA GLU A 87 -9.06 0.54 6.15
C GLU A 87 -9.24 -0.54 5.08
N LEU A 88 -9.33 -1.79 5.52
CA LEU A 88 -9.58 -2.96 4.69
C LEU A 88 -10.80 -3.71 5.23
N ASN A 89 -11.81 -3.90 4.38
CA ASN A 89 -13.04 -4.64 4.69
C ASN A 89 -13.70 -4.19 6.02
N GLY A 90 -13.71 -2.88 6.30
CA GLY A 90 -14.30 -2.31 7.51
C GLY A 90 -13.38 -2.28 8.73
N THR A 91 -12.11 -2.69 8.61
CA THR A 91 -11.14 -2.64 9.71
C THR A 91 -9.96 -1.73 9.37
N VAL A 92 -9.61 -0.82 10.27
CA VAL A 92 -8.38 -0.01 10.15
C VAL A 92 -7.18 -0.92 10.41
N ILE A 93 -6.35 -1.12 9.39
CA ILE A 93 -5.17 -1.99 9.44
C ILE A 93 -3.86 -1.20 9.50
N LEU A 94 -3.87 0.07 9.11
CA LEU A 94 -2.74 0.97 9.28
C LEU A 94 -3.27 2.35 9.68
N ASP A 95 -2.66 2.94 10.70
CA ASP A 95 -2.86 4.33 11.08
C ASP A 95 -1.52 4.86 11.59
N THR A 96 -0.82 5.61 10.75
CA THR A 96 0.58 5.98 11.01
C THR A 96 0.92 7.33 10.42
N ASP A 97 1.83 8.04 11.09
CA ASP A 97 2.45 9.24 10.56
C ASP A 97 3.86 8.89 10.06
N ILE A 98 4.01 8.78 8.74
CA ILE A 98 5.25 8.27 8.15
C ILE A 98 6.45 9.19 8.37
N SER A 99 6.25 10.47 8.71
CA SER A 99 7.37 11.36 9.05
C SER A 99 8.00 11.05 10.41
N LYS A 100 7.33 10.23 11.24
CA LYS A 100 7.83 9.77 12.53
C LYS A 100 8.54 8.42 12.46
N VAL A 101 8.56 7.77 11.30
CA VAL A 101 9.27 6.50 11.10
C VAL A 101 10.77 6.76 11.14
N THR A 102 11.47 6.08 12.05
CA THR A 102 12.93 6.16 12.20
C THR A 102 13.65 4.90 11.74
N GLU A 103 12.94 3.76 11.68
CA GLU A 103 13.49 2.47 11.28
C GLU A 103 12.93 2.02 9.93
N PHE A 104 13.81 1.96 8.94
CA PHE A 104 13.46 1.62 7.57
C PHE A 104 14.03 0.25 7.21
N MET A 105 13.29 -0.54 6.43
CA MET A 105 13.75 -1.85 5.95
C MET A 105 15.06 -1.75 5.16
N ALA A 106 15.24 -0.66 4.41
CA ALA A 106 16.44 -0.41 3.60
C ALA A 106 17.63 0.15 4.41
N GLY A 107 17.49 0.33 5.73
CA GLY A 107 18.53 0.92 6.59
C GLY A 107 18.80 2.41 6.35
N LYS A 108 18.01 3.07 5.50
CA LYS A 108 18.10 4.50 5.18
C LYS A 108 16.71 5.11 5.03
N PRO A 109 16.54 6.42 5.27
CA PRO A 109 15.25 7.09 5.12
C PRO A 109 14.65 6.90 3.72
N HIS A 110 13.33 6.73 3.68
CA HIS A 110 12.59 6.63 2.44
C HIS A 110 12.64 7.97 1.69
N PRO A 111 13.11 8.02 0.43
CA PRO A 111 13.44 9.28 -0.23
C PRO A 111 12.22 10.16 -0.48
N GLY A 112 11.03 9.57 -0.68
CA GLY A 112 9.80 10.32 -0.94
C GLY A 112 8.99 10.74 0.28
N VAL A 113 9.36 10.41 1.53
CA VAL A 113 8.54 10.67 2.75
C VAL A 113 8.01 12.11 2.84
N GLY A 114 8.77 13.09 2.36
CA GLY A 114 8.41 14.51 2.38
C GLY A 114 7.51 14.99 1.23
N ASN A 115 7.12 14.13 0.29
CA ASN A 115 6.31 14.52 -0.86
C ASN A 115 4.93 15.02 -0.39
N ALA A 116 4.68 16.31 -0.53
CA ALA A 116 3.41 16.94 -0.14
C ALA A 116 2.29 16.75 -1.19
N SER A 117 2.65 16.50 -2.45
CA SER A 117 1.70 16.30 -3.55
C SER A 117 2.27 15.36 -4.62
N GLY A 118 1.39 14.86 -5.49
CA GLY A 118 1.73 13.98 -6.61
C GLY A 118 0.53 13.14 -7.02
N SER A 119 0.75 12.24 -7.98
CA SER A 119 -0.29 11.35 -8.50
C SER A 119 -0.60 10.18 -7.58
N PHE A 120 -1.84 9.72 -7.63
CA PHE A 120 -2.21 8.37 -7.20
C PHE A 120 -2.04 7.40 -8.38
N GLY A 121 -1.57 6.18 -8.13
CA GLY A 121 -1.43 5.17 -9.18
C GLY A 121 -1.36 3.74 -8.67
N PHE A 122 -1.37 2.79 -9.59
CA PHE A 122 -1.15 1.37 -9.32
C PHE A 122 0.30 1.01 -9.69
N ALA A 123 1.06 0.52 -8.72
CA ALA A 123 2.43 0.07 -8.86
C ALA A 123 2.44 -1.43 -9.19
N GLY A 124 2.09 -1.77 -10.43
CA GLY A 124 1.95 -3.16 -10.85
C GLY A 124 3.28 -3.92 -10.93
N HIS A 125 3.30 -5.15 -10.41
CA HIS A 125 4.43 -6.08 -10.49
C HIS A 125 4.26 -7.19 -11.54
N GLY A 126 3.37 -7.00 -12.51
CA GLY A 126 3.11 -7.96 -13.60
C GLY A 126 2.02 -9.00 -13.31
N ASP A 127 1.57 -9.11 -12.05
CA ASP A 127 0.47 -10.01 -11.69
C ASP A 127 -0.91 -9.41 -12.04
N PRO A 128 -1.91 -10.25 -12.39
CA PRO A 128 -3.23 -9.81 -12.86
C PRO A 128 -4.17 -9.41 -11.70
N VAL A 129 -3.75 -8.45 -10.88
CA VAL A 129 -4.61 -7.85 -9.84
C VAL A 129 -5.68 -6.99 -10.50
N LYS A 130 -6.94 -7.23 -10.14
CA LYS A 130 -8.08 -6.49 -10.70
C LYS A 130 -8.52 -5.40 -9.75
N PHE A 131 -8.90 -4.25 -10.31
CA PHE A 131 -9.41 -3.10 -9.56
C PHE A 131 -10.75 -2.63 -10.14
N ARG A 132 -11.65 -2.14 -9.27
CA ARG A 132 -12.91 -1.50 -9.68
C ARG A 132 -13.39 -0.49 -8.66
N ASN A 133 -14.45 0.24 -8.99
CA ASN A 133 -15.11 1.21 -8.09
C ASN A 133 -14.13 2.22 -7.49
N ILE A 134 -13.19 2.69 -8.31
CA ILE A 134 -12.11 3.60 -7.89
C ILE A 134 -12.68 5.02 -7.81
N ALA A 135 -12.59 5.63 -6.63
CA ALA A 135 -13.01 7.00 -6.40
C ALA A 135 -11.94 7.76 -5.61
N ILE A 136 -11.58 8.95 -6.11
CA ILE A 136 -10.65 9.86 -5.46
C ILE A 136 -11.42 11.11 -5.04
N LYS A 137 -11.22 11.53 -3.80
CA LYS A 137 -11.60 12.86 -3.32
C LYS A 137 -10.31 13.59 -2.94
N ALA A 138 -10.07 14.72 -3.59
CA ALA A 138 -9.09 15.70 -3.13
C ALA A 138 -9.88 16.73 -2.30
N ASP A 139 -9.40 17.02 -1.10
CA ASP A 139 -9.87 18.13 -0.29
C ASP A 139 -9.05 19.39 -0.61
#